data_AF-A0A2U2HN44-F1
#
_entry.id   AF-A0A2U2HN44-F1
#
_cell.length_a   1.000
_cell.length_b   1.000
_cell.length_c   1.000
_cell.angle_alpha   90.00
_cell.angle_beta   90.00
_cell.angle_gamma   90.00
#
_symmetry.space_group_name_H-M   'P 1'
#
loop_
_entity.id
_entity.type
_entity.pdbx_description
1 polymer ?
#
loop_
_entity_poly.entity_id
_entity_poly.type
_entity_poly.pdbx_seq_one_letter_code
_entity_poly.pdbx_strand_id
1 'polypeptide(L)' 'AQVFSNLLVNASKFTQDGGQIVVSSWAEGDTIKVAVADNGAGIAAEDLPNIFGLFTQGPRADWASA' A
#
# COMPACT_ATOMS: atom_id res chain seq x y z
N ALA A 1 -4.73 -5.10 -14.71
CA ALA A 1 -4.00 -5.65 -13.54
C ALA A 1 -3.10 -4.63 -12.83
N GLN A 2 -2.56 -3.61 -13.53
CA GLN A 2 -1.54 -2.70 -12.98
C GLN A 2 -1.88 -2.02 -11.65
N VAL A 3 -3.15 -1.63 -11.43
CA VAL A 3 -3.59 -1.03 -10.15
C VAL A 3 -3.30 -1.96 -8.96
N PHE A 4 -3.67 -3.24 -9.06
CA PHE A 4 -3.42 -4.20 -7.98
C PHE A 4 -1.93 -4.45 -7.77
N SER A 5 -1.16 -4.52 -8.87
CA SER A 5 0.30 -4.64 -8.80
C SER A 5 0.91 -3.46 -8.02
N ASN A 6 0.47 -2.24 -8.30
CA ASN A 6 0.99 -1.05 -7.62
C ASN A 6 0.70 -1.09 -6.12
N LEU A 7 -0.52 -1.48 -5.73
CA LEU A 7 -0.90 -1.58 -4.32
C LEU A 7 -0.14 -2.69 -3.61
N LEU A 8 -0.02 -3.87 -4.22
CA LEU A 8 0.69 -5.00 -3.62
C LEU A 8 2.20 -4.76 -3.50
N VAL A 9 2.81 -4.11 -4.49
CA VAL A 9 4.22 -3.72 -4.41
C VAL A 9 4.43 -2.68 -3.31
N ASN A 10 3.54 -1.70 -3.17
CA ASN A 10 3.61 -0.74 -2.08
C ASN A 10 3.46 -1.43 -0.72
N ALA A 11 2.43 -2.25 -0.54
CA ALA A 11 2.21 -3.00 0.70
C ALA A 11 3.43 -3.88 1.04
N SER A 12 3.96 -4.64 0.08
CA SER A 12 5.15 -5.47 0.25
C SER A 12 6.39 -4.65 0.59
N LYS A 13 6.53 -3.43 0.05
CA LYS A 13 7.69 -2.56 0.31
C LYS A 13 7.67 -1.96 1.71
N PHE A 14 6.48 -1.69 2.26
CA PHE A 14 6.31 -0.97 3.53
C PHE A 14 5.86 -1.84 4.71
N THR A 15 5.72 -3.15 4.48
CA THR A 15 5.47 -4.16 5.52
C THR A 15 6.77 -4.84 5.92
N GLN A 16 7.03 -4.93 7.22
CA GLN A 16 8.18 -5.63 7.80
C GLN A 16 8.14 -7.14 7.57
N ASP A 17 9.30 -7.80 7.71
CA ASP A 17 9.39 -9.26 7.66
C ASP A 17 8.45 -9.94 8.68
N GLY A 18 7.71 -10.95 8.21
CA GLY A 18 6.69 -11.63 9.02
C GLY A 18 5.41 -10.82 9.24
N GLY A 19 5.28 -9.62 8.65
CA GLY A 19 4.03 -8.86 8.61
C GLY A 19 2.97 -9.49 7.71
N GLN A 20 1.81 -8.84 7.63
CA GLN A 20 0.64 -9.38 6.95
C GLN A 20 0.11 -8.39 5.92
N ILE A 21 -0.19 -8.92 4.74
CA ILE A 21 -0.95 -8.24 3.69
C ILE A 21 -2.23 -9.04 3.45
N VAL A 22 -3.38 -8.36 3.51
CA VAL A 22 -4.71 -8.94 3.32
C VAL A 22 -5.34 -8.34 2.08
N VAL A 23 -5.74 -9.21 1.15
CA VAL A 23 -6.57 -8.84 0.01
C VAL A 23 -7.97 -9.34 0.26
N SER A 24 -8.95 -8.44 0.20
CA SER A 24 -10.36 -8.76 0.39
C SER A 24 -11.21 -8.15 -0.71
N SER A 25 -12.34 -8.78 -1.00
CA SER A 25 -13.36 -8.21 -1.88
C SER A 25 -14.75 -8.53 -1.38
N TRP A 26 -15.68 -7.61 -1.64
CA TRP A 26 -17.09 -7.78 -1.31
C TRP A 26 -17.95 -7.00 -2.30
N ALA A 27 -19.19 -7.44 -2.46
CA ALA A 27 -20.18 -6.68 -3.20
C ALA A 27 -20.68 -5.51 -2.34
N GLU A 28 -20.75 -4.33 -2.94
CA GLU A 28 -21.37 -3.15 -2.36
C GLU A 28 -22.30 -2.52 -3.41
N GLY A 29 -23.61 -2.78 -3.25
CA GLY A 29 -24.60 -2.47 -4.27
C GLY A 29 -24.28 -3.14 -5.60
N ASP A 30 -24.23 -2.35 -6.67
CA ASP A 30 -23.92 -2.81 -8.03
C ASP A 30 -22.41 -2.84 -8.32
N THR A 31 -21.57 -2.69 -7.30
CA THR A 31 -20.12 -2.63 -7.45
C THR A 31 -19.42 -3.72 -6.64
N ILE A 32 -18.21 -4.08 -7.05
CA ILE A 32 -17.29 -4.88 -6.22
C ILE A 32 -16.25 -3.95 -5.64
N LYS A 33 -16.15 -3.92 -4.32
CA LYS A 33 -15.02 -3.31 -3.63
C LYS A 33 -13.90 -4.32 -3.49
N VAL A 34 -12.68 -3.84 -3.67
CA VAL A 34 -11.46 -4.60 -3.42
C VAL A 34 -10.59 -3.76 -2.50
N ALA A 35 -10.12 -4.35 -1.42
CA ALA A 35 -9.21 -3.71 -0.48
C ALA A 35 -7.90 -4.50 -0.39
N VAL A 36 -6.80 -3.77 -0.37
CA VAL A 36 -5.46 -4.26 -0.01
C VAL A 36 -5.10 -3.55 1.28
N ALA A 37 -4.91 -4.30 2.36
CA ALA A 37 -4.54 -3.78 3.66
C ALA A 37 -3.26 -4.45 4.15
N ASP A 38 -2.40 -3.69 4.80
CA ASP A 38 -1.20 -4.20 5.46
C ASP A 38 -1.08 -3.68 6.89
N ASN A 39 -0.22 -4.31 7.67
CA ASN A 39 0.13 -3.88 9.04
C ASN A 39 1.56 -3.33 9.13
N GLY A 40 2.01 -2.69 8.03
CA GLY A 40 3.31 -2.07 7.91
C GLY A 40 3.46 -0.77 8.68
N ALA A 41 4.49 0.00 8.33
CA ALA A 41 4.83 1.26 9.00
C ALA A 41 3.76 2.36 8.86
N GLY A 42 2.81 2.20 7.93
CA GLY A 42 1.79 3.21 7.64
C GLY A 42 2.35 4.42 6.90
N ILE A 43 1.54 5.48 6.83
CA ILE A 43 1.87 6.76 6.18
C ILE A 43 1.71 7.86 7.22
N ALA A 44 2.69 8.76 7.31
CA ALA A 44 2.59 9.92 8.20
C ALA A 44 1.37 10.77 7.83
N ALA A 45 0.68 11.33 8.83
CA ALA A 45 -0.56 12.07 8.60
C ALA A 45 -0.35 13.30 7.71
N GLU A 46 0.79 13.98 7.84
CA GLU A 46 1.19 15.10 6.98
C GLU A 46 1.40 14.72 5.50
N ASP A 47 1.68 13.45 5.21
CA ASP A 47 1.95 12.98 3.85
C ASP A 47 0.68 12.52 3.12
N LEU A 48 -0.38 12.15 3.85
CA LEU A 48 -1.65 11.65 3.29
C LEU A 48 -2.25 12.54 2.18
N PRO A 49 -2.25 13.88 2.27
CA PRO A 49 -2.76 14.74 1.21
C PRO A 49 -2.00 14.61 -0.12
N ASN A 50 -0.74 14.15 -0.08
CA ASN A 50 0.19 14.20 -1.19
C ASN A 50 0.45 12.83 -1.85
N ILE A 51 -0.10 11.73 -1.32
CA ILE A 51 0.21 10.36 -1.76
C ILE A 51 -0.17 10.06 -3.23
N PHE A 52 -1.10 10.83 -3.79
CA PHE A 52 -1.49 10.75 -5.20
C PHE A 52 -0.81 11.81 -6.07
N GLY A 53 0.06 12.63 -5.49
CA GLY A 53 0.87 13.60 -6.22
C GLY A 53 1.86 12.92 -7.15
N LEU A 54 2.11 13.57 -8.30
CA LEU A 54 3.15 13.12 -9.22
C LEU A 54 4.52 13.18 -8.53
N PHE A 55 5.28 12.10 -8.62
CA PHE A 55 6.62 11.94 -8.03
C PHE A 55 6.68 11.90 -6.49
N THR A 56 5.55 11.79 -5.79
CA THR A 56 5.55 11.59 -4.34
C THR A 56 6.11 10.20 -3.99
N GLN A 57 7.24 10.16 -3.28
CA GLN A 57 7.76 8.96 -2.64
C GLN A 57 7.85 9.23 -1.14
N GLY A 58 7.37 8.29 -0.32
CA GLY A 58 7.62 8.33 1.12
C GLY A 58 9.12 8.27 1.43
N PRO A 59 9.52 8.49 2.69
CA PRO A 59 10.92 8.43 3.11
C PRO A 59 11.59 7.18 2.56
N ARG A 60 12.80 7.36 2.02
CA ARG A 60 13.57 6.27 1.40
C ARG A 60 13.97 5.27 2.48
N ALA A 61 13.17 4.22 2.67
CA ALA A 61 13.60 3.06 3.44
C ALA A 61 14.72 2.37 2.67
N ASP A 62 15.92 2.41 3.22
CA ASP A 62 17.17 1.86 2.71
C ASP A 62 17.23 0.35 2.94
N TRP A 63 16.36 -0.41 2.27
CA TRP A 63 16.37 -1.88 2.35
C TRP A 63 17.26 -2.55 1.27
N ALA A 64 17.94 -1.79 0.42
CA ALA A 64 18.86 -2.32 -0.62
C ALA A 64 20.20 -2.85 -0.04
N SER A 65 20.17 -3.37 1.18
CA SER A 65 21.32 -3.93 1.89
C SER A 65 20.92 -5.22 2.61
N ALA A 66 20.39 -6.18 1.84
CA ALA A 66 20.31 -7.59 2.18
C ALA A 66 20.50 -8.41 0.92
#